data_AF-A0A4S8RQI2-F1
#
_entry.id   AF-A0A4S8RQI2-F1
#
_cell.length_a   1.000
_cell.length_b   1.000
_cell.length_c   1.000
_cell.angle_alpha   90.00
_cell.angle_beta   90.00
_cell.angle_gamma   90.00
#
_symmetry.space_group_name_H-M   'P 1'
#
loop_
_entity.id
_entity.type
_entity.pdbx_description
1 polymer ?
#
loop_
_entity_poly.entity_id
_entity_poly.type
_entity_poly.pdbx_seq_one_letter_code
_entity_poly.pdbx_strand_id
1 'polypeptide(L)'
;MKFFRAILIGLIIWVLGVSIFLLSYFFPIMKDLDFQANLILSLAVLPLVWVGAWTYYQKSGTTHGLKLGMVLFATSALMDALVTVPYLMAPFGGSYYSFFTAPGFWLIGTEFIITTVLFWYFRVKSESGRTVNT
;
A
#
# COMPACT_ATOMS: atom_id res chain seq x y z
N MET A 1 -17.33 0.97 8.74
CA MET A 1 -15.94 1.27 8.35
C MET A 1 -15.73 2.77 8.40
N LYS A 2 -14.63 3.26 8.97
CA LYS A 2 -14.32 4.70 9.04
C LYS A 2 -13.61 5.12 7.74
N PHE A 3 -14.37 5.29 6.65
CA PHE A 3 -13.84 5.49 5.30
C PHE A 3 -12.84 6.64 5.18
N PHE A 4 -13.17 7.83 5.71
CA PHE A 4 -12.27 8.99 5.66
C PHE A 4 -10.89 8.70 6.25
N ARG A 5 -10.83 7.94 7.36
CA ARG A 5 -9.57 7.53 7.96
C ARG A 5 -8.80 6.56 7.06
N ALA A 6 -9.48 5.59 6.46
CA ALA A 6 -8.83 4.64 5.56
C ALA A 6 -8.24 5.36 4.34
N ILE A 7 -8.97 6.31 3.75
CA ILE A 7 -8.49 7.13 2.63
C ILE A 7 -7.26 7.95 3.07
N LEU A 8 -7.32 8.62 4.22
CA LEU A 8 -6.19 9.41 4.72
C LEU A 8 -4.93 8.54 4.95
N ILE A 9 -5.10 7.34 5.49
CA ILE A 9 -3.99 6.39 5.67
C ILE A 9 -3.47 5.91 4.32
N GLY A 10 -4.35 5.60 3.36
CA GLY A 10 -3.95 5.21 2.00
C GLY A 10 -3.14 6.31 1.31
N LEU A 11 -3.57 7.57 1.45
CA LEU A 11 -2.85 8.73 0.92
C LEU A 11 -1.44 8.85 1.53
N ILE A 12 -1.31 8.69 2.85
CA ILE A 12 -0.01 8.73 3.54
C ILE A 12 0.89 7.60 3.05
N ILE A 13 0.37 6.38 2.94
CA ILE A 13 1.13 5.23 2.42
C ILE A 13 1.58 5.50 0.98
N TRP A 14 0.70 6.05 0.14
CA TRP A 14 1.05 6.41 -1.23
C TRP A 14 2.18 7.45 -1.30
N VAL A 15 2.08 8.54 -0.53
CA VAL A 15 3.15 9.57 -0.47
C VAL A 15 4.49 8.94 -0.07
N LEU A 16 4.49 8.12 0.99
CA LEU A 16 5.71 7.47 1.47
C LEU A 16 6.24 6.44 0.46
N GLY A 17 5.35 5.66 -0.15
CA GLY A 17 5.70 4.66 -1.15
C GLY A 17 6.33 5.28 -2.39
N VAL A 18 5.68 6.27 -3.00
CA VAL A 18 6.24 6.99 -4.15
C VAL A 18 7.55 7.68 -3.78
N SER A 19 7.67 8.25 -2.59
CA SER A 19 8.93 8.86 -2.14
C SER A 19 10.05 7.83 -2.05
N ILE A 20 9.80 6.66 -1.46
CA ILE A 20 10.79 5.57 -1.37
C ILE A 20 11.17 5.04 -2.76
N PHE A 21 10.18 4.86 -3.65
CA PHE A 21 10.40 4.45 -5.03
C PHE A 21 11.33 5.43 -5.75
N LEU A 22 11.05 6.74 -5.68
CA LEU A 22 11.89 7.77 -6.31
C LEU A 22 13.29 7.85 -5.68
N LEU A 23 13.37 7.77 -4.35
CA LEU A 23 14.65 7.78 -3.63
C LEU A 23 15.55 6.61 -4.02
N SER A 24 14.97 5.47 -4.41
CA SER A 24 15.73 4.30 -4.81
C SER A 24 16.61 4.52 -6.05
N TYR A 25 16.23 5.43 -6.96
CA TYR A 25 17.02 5.75 -8.16
C TYR A 25 18.30 6.53 -7.84
N PHE A 26 18.36 7.22 -6.69
CA PHE A 26 19.55 7.96 -6.27
C PHE A 26 20.64 7.06 -5.70
N PHE A 27 20.30 5.82 -5.35
CA PHE A 27 21.24 4.83 -4.81
C PHE A 27 21.23 3.59 -5.71
N PRO A 28 21.80 3.67 -6.93
CA PRO A 28 21.81 2.55 -7.87
C PRO A 28 22.67 1.40 -7.33
N ILE A 29 22.05 0.25 -7.04
CA ILE A 29 22.72 -0.99 -6.57
C ILE A 29 22.68 -2.04 -7.68
N MET A 30 21.57 -2.14 -8.41
CA MET A 30 21.36 -3.07 -9.51
C MET A 30 21.52 -2.39 -10.88
N LYS A 31 21.79 -3.20 -11.90
CA LYS A 31 21.83 -2.72 -13.30
C LYS A 31 20.46 -2.30 -13.82
N ASP A 32 19.43 -3.04 -13.40
CA ASP A 32 18.04 -2.74 -13.71
C ASP A 32 17.46 -1.89 -12.56
N LEU A 33 17.43 -0.58 -12.78
CA LEU A 33 16.97 0.39 -11.77
C LEU A 33 15.46 0.36 -11.58
N ASP A 34 14.70 0.06 -12.62
CA ASP A 34 13.24 -0.06 -12.53
C ASP A 34 12.87 -1.28 -11.69
N PHE A 35 13.53 -2.41 -11.93
CA PHE A 35 13.38 -3.60 -11.09
C PHE A 35 13.79 -3.31 -9.64
N GLN A 36 14.91 -2.61 -9.43
CA GLN A 36 15.33 -2.19 -8.10
C GLN A 36 14.27 -1.35 -7.38
N ALA A 37 13.74 -0.33 -8.05
CA ALA A 37 12.75 0.56 -7.46
C ALA A 37 11.46 -0.17 -7.09
N ASN A 38 10.99 -1.06 -7.96
CA ASN A 38 9.84 -1.91 -7.69
C ASN A 38 10.08 -2.88 -6.52
N LEU A 39 11.27 -3.49 -6.44
CA LEU A 39 11.63 -4.40 -5.35
C LEU A 39 11.69 -3.66 -4.00
N ILE A 40 12.34 -2.50 -3.97
CA ILE A 40 12.44 -1.68 -2.75
C ILE A 40 11.04 -1.21 -2.32
N LEU A 41 10.19 -0.80 -3.26
CA LEU A 41 8.81 -0.41 -2.98
C LEU A 41 7.99 -1.57 -2.41
N SER A 42 8.05 -2.75 -3.04
CA SER A 42 7.37 -3.97 -2.56
C SER A 42 7.77 -4.30 -1.11
N LEU A 43 9.07 -4.29 -0.80
CA LEU A 43 9.56 -4.53 0.55
C LEU A 43 9.13 -3.43 1.55
N ALA A 44 9.09 -2.17 1.12
CA ALA A 44 8.70 -1.05 1.97
C ALA A 44 7.19 -0.99 2.23
N VAL A 45 6.36 -1.46 1.29
CA VAL A 45 4.90 -1.47 1.41
C VAL A 45 4.44 -2.35 2.57
N LEU A 46 5.09 -3.49 2.80
CA LEU A 46 4.72 -4.41 3.90
C LEU A 46 4.69 -3.71 5.28
N PRO A 47 5.77 -3.10 5.79
CA PRO A 47 5.73 -2.40 7.06
C PRO A 47 4.85 -1.14 7.02
N LEU A 48 4.80 -0.41 5.90
CA LEU A 48 3.94 0.78 5.77
C LEU A 48 2.45 0.44 5.91
N VAL A 49 1.98 -0.59 5.21
CA VAL A 49 0.60 -1.06 5.27
C VAL A 49 0.31 -1.66 6.63
N TRP A 50 1.25 -2.39 7.24
CA TRP A 50 1.09 -2.94 8.58
C TRP A 50 0.89 -1.84 9.63
N VAL A 51 1.73 -0.80 9.61
CA VAL A 51 1.58 0.37 10.50
C VAL A 51 0.28 1.11 10.20
N GLY A 52 -0.07 1.31 8.93
CA GLY A 52 -1.34 1.92 8.54
C GLY A 52 -2.55 1.16 9.06
N ALA A 53 -2.53 -0.17 8.97
CA ALA A 53 -3.57 -1.03 9.54
C ALA A 53 -3.64 -0.87 11.07
N TRP A 54 -2.50 -0.91 11.75
CA TRP A 54 -2.42 -0.69 13.20
C TRP A 54 -3.04 0.65 13.61
N THR A 55 -2.65 1.75 12.97
CA THR A 55 -3.21 3.09 13.23
C THR A 55 -4.72 3.16 12.95
N TYR A 56 -5.20 2.45 11.92
CA TYR A 56 -6.63 2.38 11.63
C TYR A 56 -7.40 1.71 12.79
N TYR A 57 -6.92 0.56 13.28
CA TYR A 57 -7.60 -0.28 14.27
C TYR A 57 -7.50 0.22 15.72
N GLN A 58 -6.53 1.08 16.06
CA GLN A 58 -6.37 1.63 17.43
C GLN A 58 -7.62 2.28 18.03
N LYS A 59 -8.52 2.88 17.23
CA LYS A 59 -9.76 3.51 17.74
C LYS A 59 -11.00 2.66 17.48
N SER A 60 -10.92 1.37 17.80
CA SER A 60 -12.00 0.38 17.77
C SER A 60 -12.63 0.21 16.39
N GLY A 61 -11.90 -0.41 15.46
CA GLY A 61 -12.42 -0.82 14.15
C GLY A 61 -12.73 -2.32 14.10
N THR A 62 -13.97 -2.72 13.81
CA THR A 62 -14.34 -4.13 13.54
C THR A 62 -14.32 -4.47 12.05
N THR A 63 -13.80 -3.56 11.21
CA THR A 63 -13.76 -3.75 9.76
C THR A 63 -12.88 -4.96 9.43
N HIS A 64 -13.29 -5.77 8.46
CA HIS A 64 -12.47 -6.90 8.02
C HIS A 64 -11.24 -6.41 7.26
N GLY A 65 -10.08 -7.04 7.45
CA GLY A 65 -8.79 -6.68 6.82
C GLY A 65 -8.89 -6.51 5.31
N LEU A 66 -9.57 -7.44 4.62
CA LEU A 66 -9.83 -7.36 3.16
C LEU A 66 -10.46 -6.02 2.73
N LYS A 67 -11.48 -5.54 3.45
CA LYS A 67 -12.14 -4.25 3.12
C LYS A 67 -11.20 -3.07 3.33
N LEU A 68 -10.39 -3.10 4.39
CA LEU A 68 -9.38 -2.08 4.63
C LEU A 68 -8.32 -2.09 3.52
N GLY A 69 -7.75 -3.26 3.20
CA GLY A 69 -6.76 -3.44 2.15
C GLY A 69 -7.22 -2.93 0.80
N MET A 70 -8.44 -3.28 0.40
CA MET A 70 -9.03 -2.78 -0.86
C MET A 70 -9.12 -1.26 -0.90
N VAL A 71 -9.52 -0.60 0.19
CA VAL A 71 -9.61 0.88 0.21
C VAL A 71 -8.23 1.53 0.25
N LEU A 72 -7.27 0.98 1.00
CA LEU A 72 -5.90 1.49 1.01
C LEU A 72 -5.29 1.39 -0.40
N PHE A 73 -5.38 0.21 -1.02
CA PHE A 73 -4.88 0.00 -2.38
C PHE A 73 -5.60 0.87 -3.40
N ALA A 74 -6.93 0.92 -3.39
CA ALA A 74 -7.70 1.74 -4.34
C ALA A 74 -7.37 3.24 -4.20
N THR A 75 -7.14 3.71 -2.97
CA THR A 75 -6.71 5.10 -2.75
C THR A 75 -5.33 5.34 -3.36
N SER A 76 -4.36 4.46 -3.12
CA SER A 76 -3.02 4.58 -3.71
C SER A 76 -3.05 4.49 -5.24
N ALA A 77 -3.75 3.50 -5.80
CA ALA A 77 -3.89 3.31 -7.25
C ALA A 77 -4.57 4.51 -7.93
N LEU A 78 -5.56 5.12 -7.27
CA LEU A 78 -6.17 6.35 -7.76
C LEU A 78 -5.17 7.51 -7.76
N MET A 79 -4.36 7.64 -6.72
CA MET A 79 -3.29 8.65 -6.68
C MET A 79 -2.22 8.36 -7.75
N ASP A 80 -1.95 7.11 -8.07
CA ASP A 80 -1.06 6.78 -9.18
C ASP A 80 -1.64 7.24 -10.53
N ALA A 81 -2.93 7.03 -10.77
CA ALA A 81 -3.58 7.51 -11.99
C ALA A 81 -3.61 9.05 -12.08
N LEU A 82 -3.80 9.73 -10.95
CA LEU A 82 -3.92 11.19 -10.90
C LEU A 82 -2.57 11.91 -10.87
N VAL A 83 -1.55 11.29 -10.28
CA VAL A 83 -0.25 11.95 -10.01
C VAL A 83 0.92 11.17 -10.60
N THR A 84 1.14 9.93 -10.18
CA THR A 84 2.33 9.16 -10.56
C THR A 84 2.44 8.99 -12.07
N VAL A 85 1.37 8.56 -12.74
CA VAL A 85 1.38 8.35 -14.19
C VAL A 85 1.60 9.65 -14.96
N PRO A 86 0.78 10.71 -14.81
CA PRO A 86 0.92 11.91 -15.63
C PRO A 86 2.17 12.74 -15.33
N TYR A 87 2.62 12.81 -14.07
CA TYR A 87 3.72 13.69 -13.69
C TYR A 87 5.06 12.98 -13.47
N LEU A 88 5.06 11.68 -13.14
CA LEU A 88 6.30 10.95 -12.83
C LEU A 88 6.66 9.88 -13.86
N MET A 89 5.69 9.30 -14.58
CA MET A 89 5.96 8.23 -15.56
C MET A 89 5.89 8.72 -17.01
N ALA A 90 4.85 9.49 -17.35
CA ALA A 90 4.65 9.99 -18.71
C ALA A 90 5.82 10.82 -19.26
N PRO A 91 6.50 11.68 -18.47
CA PRO A 91 7.69 12.40 -18.95
C PRO A 91 8.85 11.49 -19.36
N PHE A 92 8.89 10.26 -18.86
CA PHE A 92 9.92 9.25 -19.17
C PHE A 92 9.42 8.16 -20.14
N GLY A 93 8.31 8.42 -20.86
CA GLY A 93 7.76 7.50 -21.87
C GLY A 93 6.78 6.46 -21.31
N GLY A 94 6.41 6.55 -20.03
CA GLY A 94 5.37 5.71 -19.44
C GLY A 94 3.97 6.08 -19.91
N SER A 95 3.03 5.16 -19.82
CA SER A 95 1.62 5.37 -20.11
C SER A 95 0.73 4.74 -19.03
N TYR A 96 -0.54 5.15 -18.99
CA TYR A 96 -1.55 4.50 -18.15
C TYR A 96 -1.61 3.00 -18.41
N TYR A 97 -1.59 2.60 -19.68
CA TYR A 97 -1.64 1.20 -20.07
C TYR A 97 -0.42 0.44 -19.51
N SER A 98 0.80 0.90 -19.83
CA SER A 98 2.03 0.21 -19.41
C SER A 98 2.17 0.13 -17.88
N PHE A 99 1.69 1.15 -17.15
CA PHE A 99 1.72 1.16 -15.68
C PHE A 99 0.71 0.18 -15.07
N PHE A 100 -0.57 0.24 -15.47
CA PHE A 100 -1.63 -0.58 -14.88
C PHE A 100 -1.64 -2.03 -15.37
N THR A 101 -0.94 -2.35 -16.46
CA THR A 101 -0.71 -3.75 -16.87
C THR A 101 0.59 -4.34 -16.32
N ALA A 102 1.41 -3.54 -15.62
CA ALA A 102 2.68 -4.02 -15.09
C ALA A 102 2.47 -5.07 -13.97
N PRO A 103 3.15 -6.23 -14.02
CA PRO A 103 3.05 -7.23 -12.97
C PRO A 103 3.45 -6.71 -11.58
N GLY A 104 4.44 -5.80 -11.52
CA GLY A 104 4.89 -5.18 -10.25
C GLY A 104 3.79 -4.39 -9.55
N PHE A 105 2.93 -3.69 -10.29
CA PHE A 105 1.80 -2.96 -9.74
C PHE A 105 0.80 -3.91 -9.03
N TRP A 106 0.46 -5.03 -9.68
CA TRP A 106 -0.47 -6.01 -9.12
C TRP A 106 0.14 -6.85 -7.98
N LEU A 107 1.46 -7.06 -8.01
CA LEU A 107 2.19 -7.64 -6.89
C LEU A 107 2.04 -6.76 -5.65
N ILE A 108 2.32 -5.45 -5.78
CA ILE A 108 2.18 -4.49 -4.69
C ILE A 108 0.72 -4.42 -4.22
N GLY A 109 -0.25 -4.38 -5.13
CA GLY A 109 -1.67 -4.42 -4.75
C GLY A 109 -2.05 -5.68 -3.95
N THR A 110 -1.46 -6.82 -4.29
CA THR A 110 -1.63 -8.07 -3.54
C THR A 110 -0.99 -7.98 -2.16
N GLU A 111 0.20 -7.39 -2.03
CA GLU A 111 0.87 -7.16 -0.75
C GLU A 111 0.05 -6.27 0.19
N PHE A 112 -0.60 -5.23 -0.34
CA PHE A 112 -1.55 -4.41 0.45
C PHE A 112 -2.66 -5.27 1.06
N ILE A 113 -3.30 -6.11 0.24
CA ILE A 113 -4.43 -6.93 0.66
C ILE A 113 -3.97 -8.01 1.64
N ILE A 114 -2.92 -8.75 1.33
CA ILE A 114 -2.40 -9.82 2.19
C ILE A 114 -1.97 -9.23 3.54
N THR A 115 -1.20 -8.14 3.54
CA THR A 115 -0.71 -7.52 4.78
C THR A 115 -1.86 -7.08 5.69
N THR A 116 -2.89 -6.43 5.12
CA THR A 116 -4.05 -6.00 5.92
C THR A 116 -4.91 -7.17 6.42
N VAL A 117 -5.05 -8.25 5.64
CA VAL A 117 -5.74 -9.47 6.06
C VAL A 117 -4.98 -10.18 7.18
N LEU A 118 -3.66 -10.35 7.04
CA LEU A 118 -2.80 -10.93 8.06
C LEU A 118 -2.83 -10.10 9.35
N PHE A 119 -2.73 -8.78 9.24
CA PHE A 119 -2.85 -7.88 10.39
C PHE A 119 -4.18 -8.12 11.13
N TRP A 120 -5.29 -8.12 10.40
CA TRP A 120 -6.62 -8.33 10.96
C TRP A 120 -6.75 -9.71 11.62
N TYR A 121 -6.24 -10.76 10.98
CA TYR A 121 -6.29 -12.12 11.50
C TYR A 121 -5.51 -12.26 12.81
N PHE A 122 -4.27 -11.76 12.86
CA PHE A 122 -3.40 -11.95 14.02
C PHE A 122 -3.71 -11.01 15.20
N ARG A 123 -4.10 -9.77 14.93
CA ARG A 123 -4.29 -8.75 15.98
C ARG A 123 -5.76 -8.55 16.32
N VAL A 124 -6.60 -8.29 15.33
CA VAL A 124 -7.98 -7.84 15.57
C VAL A 124 -8.91 -8.99 15.92
N LYS A 125 -8.88 -10.10 15.16
CA LYS A 125 -9.70 -11.28 15.44
C LYS A 125 -9.30 -11.93 16.77
N SER A 126 -8.00 -12.00 17.05
CA SER A 126 -7.45 -12.54 18.30
C SER A 126 -7.89 -11.72 19.53
N GLU A 127 -7.84 -10.39 19.45
CA GLU A 127 -8.28 -9.50 20.54
C GLU A 127 -9.80 -9.57 20.76
N SER A 128 -10.60 -9.61 19.70
CA SER A 128 -12.06 -9.74 19.79
C SER A 128 -12.51 -11.09 20.39
N GLY A 129 -11.71 -12.15 20.24
CA GLY A 129 -11.96 -13.45 20.87
C GLY A 129 -11.60 -13.50 22.35
N ARG A 130 -10.63 -12.69 22.80
CA ARG A 130 -10.25 -12.59 24.22
C ARG A 130 -11.28 -11.87 25.07
N THR A 131 -11.91 -10.82 24.54
CA THR A 131 -12.93 -10.04 25.27
C THR A 131 -14.25 -10.76 25.51
N VAL A 132 -14.52 -11.87 24.80
CA VAL A 132 -15.75 -12.67 25.00
C VAL A 132 -15.59 -13.70 26.14
N ASN A 133 -14.35 -13.99 26.54
CA ASN A 133 -14.02 -15.00 27.56
C ASN A 133 -13.60 -14.40 28.92
N THR A 134 -13.91 -13.12 29.16
CA THR A 134 -13.70 -12.41 30.45
C THR A 134 -14.98 -11.73 30.86
#